data_AF-A0A6N4VDA9-F1
#
_entry.id   AF-A0A6N4VDA9-F1
#
_cell.length_a   1.000
_cell.length_b   1.000
_cell.length_c   1.000
_cell.angle_alpha   90.00
_cell.angle_beta   90.00
_cell.angle_gamma   90.00
#
_symmetry.space_group_name_H-M   'P 1'
#
loop_
_entity.id
_entity.type
_entity.pdbx_description
1 polymer ?
#
loop_
_entity_poly.entity_id
_entity_poly.type
_entity_poly.pdbx_seq_one_letter_code
_entity_poly.pdbx_strand_id
1 'polypeptide(L)'
;MTWPNREQSAPLSPLSGAASGIGNALPQGLSHGGVNLSSFSDFLRAQAPHLLPSGNPVSAGVPTDVAPHGTTIVALKYPGGVVMAGDRRATQGHMIASRDVQKVYITDDYTVTGIAGTAAIAVEFARLYAVELEHYEKLEGVALTFPGKVNRLATMVRGNLGAALQGFIALPLLAGYDVDDPNPEGAGRIVSFDAAGGWNFEEEGYQSVGSGSIFAKSSMKKLYSQVNDADSALRVAIEALYDAADDDSATGGPDLVRGIFPTAVLVGAEGASVVDEQQIAAVCQTIIDSRSRADTFGPDAHRAPDARGDS
;
A
#
# COMPACT_ATOMS: atom_id res chain seq x y z
N MET A 1 -38.96 47.25 -7.93
CA MET A 1 -39.20 46.43 -9.13
C MET A 1 -39.77 45.11 -8.69
N THR A 2 -40.97 44.83 -9.18
CA THR A 2 -41.87 43.69 -8.93
C THR A 2 -41.38 42.40 -9.58
N TRP A 3 -41.60 41.24 -8.94
CA TRP A 3 -42.39 40.13 -9.51
C TRP A 3 -42.73 39.08 -8.41
N PRO A 4 -43.84 38.31 -8.57
CA PRO A 4 -44.70 37.87 -7.48
C PRO A 4 -44.71 36.35 -7.20
N ASN A 5 -45.44 36.00 -6.14
CA ASN A 5 -45.74 34.66 -5.65
C ASN A 5 -46.68 33.84 -6.57
N ARG A 6 -46.50 32.51 -6.50
CA ARG A 6 -47.47 31.39 -6.60
C ARG A 6 -48.43 31.34 -7.80
N GLU A 7 -48.44 30.18 -8.47
CA GLU A 7 -49.64 29.32 -8.50
C GLU A 7 -49.33 27.85 -8.90
N GLN A 8 -49.96 26.93 -8.17
CA GLN A 8 -50.53 25.64 -8.59
C GLN A 8 -49.63 24.53 -9.16
N SER A 9 -49.35 23.52 -8.33
CA SER A 9 -49.11 22.14 -8.78
C SER A 9 -50.16 21.22 -8.14
N ALA A 10 -51.15 20.82 -8.94
CA ALA A 10 -52.07 19.73 -8.61
C ALA A 10 -51.37 18.37 -8.78
N PRO A 11 -51.72 17.33 -8.00
CA PRO A 11 -51.14 16.01 -8.14
C PRO A 11 -51.81 15.24 -9.28
N LEU A 12 -51.02 14.79 -10.26
CA LEU A 12 -51.44 13.81 -11.26
C LEU A 12 -50.81 12.45 -10.91
N SER A 13 -51.62 11.55 -10.33
CA SER A 13 -51.56 10.10 -10.64
C SER A 13 -52.50 9.87 -11.82
N PRO A 14 -52.25 8.97 -12.79
CA PRO A 14 -52.02 7.53 -12.58
C PRO A 14 -50.90 6.98 -13.54
N LEU A 15 -50.40 5.75 -13.44
CA LEU A 15 -51.05 4.51 -13.87
C LEU A 15 -50.17 3.31 -13.47
N SER A 16 -50.83 2.30 -12.92
CA SER A 16 -50.33 0.94 -12.79
C SER A 16 -50.19 0.33 -14.18
N GLY A 17 -48.95 0.06 -14.60
CA GLY A 17 -48.61 -0.70 -15.79
C GLY A 17 -47.92 -1.98 -15.38
N ALA A 18 -48.68 -3.06 -15.23
CA ALA A 18 -48.15 -4.41 -15.14
C ALA A 18 -47.57 -4.79 -16.51
N ALA A 19 -46.24 -4.87 -16.58
CA ALA A 19 -45.54 -5.53 -17.68
C ALA A 19 -44.71 -6.67 -17.08
N SER A 20 -45.29 -7.87 -17.12
CA SER A 20 -44.63 -9.14 -16.93
C SER A 20 -43.62 -9.35 -18.06
N GLY A 21 -42.35 -9.02 -17.80
CA GLY A 21 -41.20 -9.42 -18.59
C GLY A 21 -40.28 -10.23 -17.70
N ILE A 22 -39.94 -11.44 -18.14
CA ILE A 22 -39.07 -12.39 -17.43
C ILE A 22 -37.67 -11.76 -17.36
N GLY A 23 -37.43 -11.01 -16.29
CA GLY A 23 -36.15 -10.41 -15.99
C GLY A 23 -35.19 -11.47 -15.48
N ASN A 24 -34.04 -11.57 -16.12
CA ASN A 24 -32.83 -12.14 -15.54
C ASN A 24 -32.49 -11.26 -14.32
N ALA A 25 -33.12 -11.52 -13.18
CA ALA A 25 -32.92 -10.75 -11.97
C ALA A 25 -31.54 -11.11 -11.42
N LEU A 26 -30.56 -10.29 -11.77
CA LEU A 26 -29.32 -10.20 -11.02
C LEU A 26 -29.68 -10.03 -9.53
N PRO A 27 -28.92 -10.63 -8.59
CA PRO A 27 -29.24 -10.58 -7.18
C PRO A 27 -29.50 -9.13 -6.73
N GLN A 28 -30.59 -8.91 -6.00
CA GLN A 28 -31.06 -7.63 -5.43
C GLN A 28 -29.99 -6.88 -4.60
N GLY A 29 -28.83 -7.48 -4.35
CA GLY A 29 -27.71 -6.87 -3.63
C GLY A 29 -26.75 -6.02 -4.47
N LEU A 30 -26.87 -6.01 -5.79
CA LEU A 30 -25.98 -5.21 -6.68
C LEU A 30 -26.46 -3.77 -6.89
N SER A 31 -27.63 -3.39 -6.36
CA SER A 31 -28.20 -2.06 -6.54
C SER A 31 -28.41 -1.35 -5.20
N HIS A 32 -27.65 -0.28 -4.95
CA HIS A 32 -27.95 0.68 -3.89
C HIS A 32 -28.61 1.92 -4.52
N GLY A 33 -29.88 2.16 -4.20
CA GLY A 33 -30.61 3.32 -4.73
C GLY A 33 -30.87 3.29 -6.25
N GLY A 34 -30.81 2.12 -6.90
CA GLY A 34 -31.02 1.98 -8.35
C GLY A 34 -29.77 2.21 -9.22
N VAL A 35 -28.62 2.50 -8.62
CA VAL A 35 -27.33 2.59 -9.33
C VAL A 35 -26.45 1.41 -8.92
N ASN A 36 -25.99 0.64 -9.89
CA ASN A 36 -25.00 -0.41 -9.67
C ASN A 36 -23.60 0.22 -9.84
N LEU A 37 -22.83 0.29 -8.75
CA LEU A 37 -21.48 0.86 -8.75
C LEU A 37 -20.40 -0.19 -9.07
N SER A 38 -20.80 -1.44 -9.39
CA SER A 38 -19.93 -2.58 -9.66
C SER A 38 -18.80 -2.69 -8.62
N SER A 39 -19.20 -2.60 -7.35
CA SER A 39 -18.36 -2.42 -6.17
C SER A 39 -18.57 -3.59 -5.23
N PHE A 40 -17.54 -4.41 -5.05
CA PHE A 40 -17.61 -5.57 -4.18
C PHE A 40 -17.76 -5.14 -2.71
N SER A 41 -17.09 -4.07 -2.32
CA SER A 41 -17.14 -3.49 -0.98
C SER A 41 -18.53 -2.95 -0.65
N ASP A 42 -19.22 -2.33 -1.61
CA ASP A 42 -20.61 -1.88 -1.42
C ASP A 42 -21.58 -3.06 -1.35
N PHE A 43 -21.37 -4.09 -2.18
CA PHE A 43 -22.11 -5.34 -2.11
C PHE A 43 -21.99 -6.00 -0.72
N LEU A 44 -20.77 -6.12 -0.18
CA LEU A 44 -20.55 -6.63 1.17
C LEU A 44 -21.21 -5.75 2.23
N ARG A 45 -21.15 -4.42 2.10
CA ARG A 45 -21.81 -3.50 3.04
C ARG A 45 -23.32 -3.69 3.09
N ALA A 46 -23.94 -4.09 1.99
CA ALA A 46 -25.38 -4.36 1.93
C ALA A 46 -25.75 -5.79 2.37
N GLN A 47 -24.96 -6.79 1.99
CA GLN A 47 -25.34 -8.21 2.08
C GLN A 47 -24.62 -8.97 3.20
N ALA A 48 -23.37 -8.63 3.49
CA ALA A 48 -22.54 -9.32 4.48
C ALA A 48 -21.57 -8.35 5.20
N PRO A 49 -22.08 -7.40 6.02
CA PRO A 49 -21.25 -6.35 6.63
C PRO A 49 -20.15 -6.90 7.56
N HIS A 50 -20.36 -8.09 8.12
CA HIS A 50 -19.42 -8.78 9.00
C HIS A 50 -18.12 -9.25 8.30
N LEU A 51 -18.09 -9.23 6.96
CA LEU A 51 -16.90 -9.54 6.16
C LEU A 51 -16.06 -8.30 5.85
N LEU A 52 -16.54 -7.09 6.18
CA LEU A 52 -15.75 -5.87 6.02
C LEU A 52 -14.73 -5.75 7.16
N PRO A 53 -13.48 -5.29 6.89
CA PRO A 53 -12.45 -5.11 7.91
C PRO A 53 -12.89 -4.21 9.07
N SER A 54 -13.71 -3.19 8.78
CA SER A 54 -14.29 -2.27 9.76
C SER A 54 -15.44 -2.86 10.60
N GLY A 55 -15.91 -4.06 10.27
CA GLY A 55 -17.11 -4.69 10.84
C GLY A 55 -16.88 -5.40 12.17
N ASN A 56 -15.63 -5.64 12.57
CA ASN A 56 -15.32 -6.23 13.88
C ASN A 56 -15.14 -5.12 14.92
N PRO A 57 -16.08 -4.94 15.87
CA PRO A 57 -15.89 -3.99 16.95
C PRO A 57 -14.75 -4.49 17.84
N VAL A 58 -13.56 -3.89 17.70
CA VAL A 58 -12.54 -4.06 18.71
C VAL A 58 -12.97 -3.23 19.93
N SER A 59 -13.07 -3.88 21.08
CA SER A 59 -13.51 -3.21 22.31
C SER A 59 -12.61 -2.00 22.59
N ALA A 60 -13.23 -0.84 22.83
CA ALA A 60 -12.51 0.34 23.29
C ALA A 60 -11.69 -0.02 24.54
N GLY A 61 -10.38 0.24 24.50
CA GLY A 61 -9.46 0.00 25.62
C GLY A 61 -8.49 -1.18 25.47
N VAL A 62 -8.48 -1.91 24.35
CA VAL A 62 -7.41 -2.87 24.07
C VAL A 62 -6.11 -2.10 23.74
N PRO A 63 -4.97 -2.38 24.40
CA PRO A 63 -3.70 -1.75 24.07
C PRO A 63 -3.32 -2.01 22.61
N THR A 64 -2.81 -0.99 21.91
CA THR A 64 -2.39 -1.09 20.50
C THR A 64 -1.25 -2.08 20.28
N ASP A 65 -0.48 -2.39 21.32
CA ASP A 65 0.63 -3.36 21.28
C ASP A 65 0.18 -4.83 21.37
N VAL A 66 -1.13 -5.09 21.46
CA VAL A 66 -1.66 -6.47 21.46
C VAL A 66 -1.63 -7.08 20.06
N ALA A 67 -1.75 -6.29 19.00
CA ALA A 67 -1.73 -6.78 17.63
C ALA A 67 -0.33 -6.60 17.01
N PRO A 68 0.18 -7.59 16.25
CA PRO A 68 1.43 -7.42 15.51
C PRO A 68 1.36 -6.22 14.57
N HIS A 69 2.36 -5.35 14.67
CA HIS A 69 2.55 -4.16 13.85
C HIS A 69 4.05 -4.00 13.53
N GLY A 70 4.51 -2.81 13.13
CA GLY A 70 5.91 -2.57 12.76
C GLY A 70 6.17 -2.93 11.30
N THR A 71 6.51 -1.92 10.49
CA THR A 71 6.66 -2.07 9.04
C THR A 71 7.42 -0.89 8.48
N THR A 72 8.26 -1.13 7.49
CA THR A 72 8.71 -0.11 6.56
C THR A 72 8.54 -0.60 5.14
N ILE A 73 7.85 0.20 4.34
CA ILE A 73 7.63 -0.03 2.92
C ILE A 73 8.11 1.20 2.17
N VAL A 74 8.80 0.97 1.06
CA VAL A 74 9.29 2.02 0.16
C VAL A 74 8.75 1.76 -1.24
N ALA A 75 8.53 2.84 -1.99
CA ALA A 75 8.31 2.78 -3.42
C ALA A 75 9.11 3.89 -4.10
N LEU A 76 9.62 3.63 -5.29
CA LEU A 76 10.31 4.62 -6.10
C LEU A 76 10.13 4.35 -7.59
N LYS A 77 10.02 5.45 -8.36
CA LYS A 77 9.89 5.46 -9.81
C LYS A 77 11.26 5.31 -10.45
N TYR A 78 11.28 4.71 -11.63
CA TYR A 78 12.43 4.68 -12.52
C TYR A 78 11.94 4.82 -13.97
N PRO A 79 12.81 5.12 -14.95
CA PRO A 79 12.39 5.21 -16.34
C PRO A 79 11.69 3.91 -16.80
N GLY A 80 10.40 4.00 -17.12
CA GLY A 80 9.60 2.87 -17.59
C GLY A 80 8.89 2.07 -16.49
N GLY A 81 8.97 2.47 -15.21
CA GLY A 81 8.26 1.72 -14.17
C GLY A 81 8.38 2.25 -12.75
N VAL A 82 8.02 1.37 -11.82
CA VAL A 82 8.07 1.61 -10.37
C VAL A 82 8.48 0.33 -9.65
N VAL A 83 9.24 0.46 -8.56
CA VAL A 83 9.56 -0.64 -7.66
C VAL A 83 8.92 -0.35 -6.30
N MET A 84 8.40 -1.39 -5.64
CA MET A 84 7.97 -1.34 -4.25
C MET A 84 8.66 -2.45 -3.48
N ALA A 85 9.19 -2.13 -2.29
CA ALA A 85 9.82 -3.10 -1.41
C ALA A 85 9.33 -2.93 0.03
N GLY A 86 9.31 -4.03 0.79
CA GLY A 86 8.89 -4.04 2.18
C GLY A 86 9.75 -4.95 3.04
N ASP A 87 9.98 -4.53 4.28
CA ASP A 87 10.67 -5.33 5.29
C ASP A 87 9.81 -6.52 5.77
N ARG A 88 10.40 -7.42 6.57
CA ARG A 88 9.77 -8.70 6.95
C ARG A 88 9.39 -8.81 8.43
N ARG A 89 9.77 -7.84 9.27
CA ARG A 89 9.59 -7.91 10.72
C ARG A 89 8.16 -7.53 11.11
N ALA A 90 7.58 -8.20 12.09
CA ALA A 90 6.44 -7.68 12.83
C ALA A 90 6.74 -7.75 14.33
N THR A 91 6.33 -6.73 15.08
CA THR A 91 6.56 -6.59 16.50
C THR A 91 5.24 -6.48 17.29
N GLN A 92 5.28 -6.90 18.55
CA GLN A 92 4.25 -6.64 19.56
C GLN A 92 4.95 -5.99 20.75
N GLY A 93 4.77 -4.68 20.92
CA GLY A 93 5.66 -3.88 21.76
C GLY A 93 7.13 -4.06 21.31
N HIS A 94 8.00 -4.48 22.22
CA HIS A 94 9.42 -4.72 21.94
C HIS A 94 9.75 -6.14 21.47
N MET A 95 8.77 -7.05 21.44
CA MET A 95 8.99 -8.45 21.03
C MET A 95 8.83 -8.60 19.52
N ILE A 96 9.74 -9.35 18.88
CA ILE A 96 9.57 -9.76 17.48
C ILE A 96 8.54 -10.89 17.42
N ALA A 97 7.35 -10.58 16.91
CA ALA A 97 6.24 -11.52 16.75
C ALA A 97 6.42 -12.43 15.52
N SER A 98 6.91 -11.88 14.40
CA SER A 98 7.24 -12.62 13.18
C SER A 98 8.43 -11.99 12.45
N ARG A 99 9.11 -12.78 11.63
CA ARG A 99 10.29 -12.38 10.85
C ARG A 99 10.09 -12.50 9.35
N ASP A 100 8.99 -13.08 8.90
CA ASP A 100 8.76 -13.54 7.54
C ASP A 100 7.48 -12.94 6.92
N VAL A 101 6.96 -11.86 7.50
CA VAL A 101 5.72 -11.23 7.04
C VAL A 101 5.90 -10.69 5.63
N GLN A 102 4.95 -10.99 4.75
CA GLN A 102 4.82 -10.34 3.44
C GLN A 102 3.95 -9.10 3.59
N LYS A 103 4.37 -7.98 2.98
CA LYS A 103 3.69 -6.68 3.15
C LYS A 103 3.42 -5.97 1.84
N VAL A 104 4.00 -6.47 0.76
CA VAL A 104 3.87 -5.99 -0.61
C VAL A 104 3.09 -7.03 -1.40
N TYR A 105 1.99 -6.60 -2.01
CA TYR A 105 1.02 -7.46 -2.68
C TYR A 105 0.69 -6.91 -4.06
N ILE A 106 0.82 -7.74 -5.09
CA ILE A 106 0.28 -7.43 -6.41
C ILE A 106 -1.24 -7.44 -6.30
N THR A 107 -1.90 -6.36 -6.73
CA THR A 107 -3.35 -6.16 -6.56
C THR A 107 -4.12 -6.28 -7.86
N ASP A 108 -3.46 -6.02 -8.99
CA ASP A 108 -3.87 -6.41 -10.34
C ASP A 108 -2.63 -6.46 -11.24
N ASP A 109 -2.82 -6.69 -12.54
CA ASP A 109 -1.73 -6.84 -13.50
C ASP A 109 -0.74 -5.65 -13.54
N TYR A 110 -1.16 -4.45 -13.14
CA TYR A 110 -0.38 -3.22 -13.25
C TYR A 110 -0.30 -2.42 -11.95
N THR A 111 -0.64 -3.01 -10.80
CA THR A 111 -0.60 -2.33 -9.50
C THR A 111 -0.12 -3.24 -8.38
N VAL A 112 0.55 -2.60 -7.43
CA VAL A 112 1.04 -3.20 -6.20
C VAL A 112 0.68 -2.31 -5.03
N THR A 113 0.25 -2.91 -3.92
CA THR A 113 0.00 -2.20 -2.67
C THR A 113 0.92 -2.71 -1.57
N GLY A 114 1.42 -1.79 -0.78
CA GLY A 114 2.15 -2.08 0.44
C GLY A 114 1.45 -1.43 1.62
N ILE A 115 1.13 -2.17 2.67
CA ILE A 115 0.31 -1.65 3.77
C ILE A 115 1.05 -1.74 5.10
N ALA A 116 1.23 -0.58 5.74
CA ALA A 116 1.83 -0.46 7.06
C ALA A 116 0.75 -0.31 8.14
N GLY A 117 1.04 -0.77 9.35
CA GLY A 117 0.15 -0.67 10.50
C GLY A 117 -0.17 -2.04 11.10
N THR A 118 -1.41 -2.24 11.52
CA THR A 118 -1.86 -3.51 12.12
C THR A 118 -1.84 -4.62 11.06
N ALA A 119 -1.05 -5.66 11.28
CA ALA A 119 -0.78 -6.70 10.27
C ALA A 119 -2.05 -7.41 9.78
N ALA A 120 -2.97 -7.75 10.69
CA ALA A 120 -4.21 -8.44 10.31
C ALA A 120 -5.07 -7.59 9.36
N ILE A 121 -5.22 -6.30 9.65
CA ILE A 121 -6.00 -5.36 8.84
C ILE A 121 -5.31 -5.09 7.51
N ALA A 122 -3.97 -4.99 7.51
CA ALA A 122 -3.19 -4.83 6.29
C ALA A 122 -3.42 -5.98 5.30
N VAL A 123 -3.40 -7.23 5.78
CA VAL A 123 -3.66 -8.41 4.93
C VAL A 123 -5.09 -8.40 4.38
N GLU A 124 -6.08 -8.09 5.24
CA GLU A 124 -7.48 -8.00 4.81
C GLU A 124 -7.70 -6.87 3.79
N PHE A 125 -7.05 -5.73 3.97
CA PHE A 125 -7.11 -4.60 3.04
C PHE A 125 -6.56 -4.97 1.67
N ALA A 126 -5.35 -5.55 1.60
CA ALA A 126 -4.74 -5.95 0.34
C ALA A 126 -5.63 -6.96 -0.40
N ARG A 127 -6.18 -7.93 0.34
CA ARG A 127 -7.07 -8.95 -0.22
C ARG A 127 -8.38 -8.36 -0.73
N LEU A 128 -9.06 -7.54 0.08
CA LEU A 128 -10.33 -6.93 -0.30
C LEU A 128 -10.15 -6.00 -1.50
N TYR A 129 -9.04 -5.27 -1.56
CA TYR A 129 -8.75 -4.37 -2.66
C TYR A 129 -8.49 -5.12 -3.97
N ALA A 130 -7.70 -6.19 -3.95
CA ALA A 130 -7.51 -7.03 -5.14
C ALA A 130 -8.84 -7.59 -5.67
N VAL A 131 -9.71 -8.07 -4.77
CA VAL A 131 -11.05 -8.56 -5.15
C VAL A 131 -11.94 -7.44 -5.68
N GLU A 132 -11.88 -6.23 -5.10
CA GLU A 132 -12.63 -5.06 -5.60
C GLU A 132 -12.26 -4.74 -7.05
N LEU A 133 -10.97 -4.73 -7.38
CA LEU A 133 -10.47 -4.43 -8.73
C LEU A 133 -10.91 -5.50 -9.74
N GLU A 134 -10.65 -6.77 -9.41
CA GLU A 134 -10.99 -7.91 -10.28
C GLU A 134 -12.51 -8.07 -10.43
N HIS A 135 -13.29 -7.73 -9.41
CA HIS A 135 -14.75 -7.75 -9.46
C HIS A 135 -15.29 -6.71 -10.43
N TYR A 136 -14.80 -5.47 -10.37
CA TYR A 136 -15.18 -4.42 -11.31
C TYR A 136 -14.88 -4.84 -12.75
N GLU A 137 -13.67 -5.34 -13.00
CA GLU A 137 -13.25 -5.76 -14.34
C GLU A 137 -14.13 -6.87 -14.90
N LYS A 138 -14.49 -7.89 -14.09
CA LYS A 138 -15.37 -8.97 -14.54
C LYS A 138 -16.79 -8.52 -14.87
N LEU A 139 -17.28 -7.46 -14.22
CA LEU A 139 -18.62 -6.94 -14.46
C LEU A 139 -18.67 -5.99 -15.65
N GLU A 140 -17.70 -5.08 -15.75
CA GLU A 140 -17.68 -4.04 -16.79
C GLU A 140 -16.92 -4.47 -18.05
N GLY A 141 -16.15 -5.56 -17.98
CA GLY A 141 -15.32 -6.06 -19.09
C GLY A 141 -14.08 -5.20 -19.37
N VAL A 142 -13.78 -4.24 -18.50
CA VAL A 142 -12.63 -3.33 -18.60
C VAL A 142 -12.10 -3.03 -17.20
N ALA A 143 -10.77 -2.99 -17.06
CA ALA A 143 -10.12 -2.61 -15.82
C ALA A 143 -10.41 -1.13 -15.47
N LEU A 144 -10.36 -0.81 -14.17
CA LEU A 144 -10.42 0.58 -13.72
C LEU A 144 -9.22 1.38 -14.25
N THR A 145 -9.44 2.65 -14.59
CA THR A 145 -8.34 3.60 -14.80
C THR A 145 -7.54 3.78 -13.50
N PHE A 146 -6.26 4.17 -13.60
CA PHE A 146 -5.42 4.35 -12.41
C PHE A 146 -6.04 5.31 -11.36
N PRO A 147 -6.61 6.48 -11.73
CA PRO A 147 -7.34 7.33 -10.77
C PRO A 147 -8.58 6.66 -10.17
N GLY A 148 -9.25 5.79 -10.93
CA GLY A 148 -10.35 4.97 -10.42
C GLY A 148 -9.88 4.00 -9.33
N LYS A 149 -8.77 3.30 -9.57
CA LYS A 149 -8.12 2.41 -8.58
C LYS A 149 -7.74 3.16 -7.30
N VAL A 150 -7.16 4.37 -7.43
CA VAL A 150 -6.82 5.26 -6.30
C VAL A 150 -8.06 5.63 -5.49
N ASN A 151 -9.15 6.06 -6.15
CA ASN A 151 -10.37 6.45 -5.45
C ASN A 151 -11.07 5.30 -4.72
N ARG A 152 -11.01 4.07 -5.28
CA ARG A 152 -11.49 2.86 -4.59
C ARG A 152 -10.72 2.61 -3.31
N LEU A 153 -9.39 2.65 -3.37
CA LEU A 153 -8.54 2.45 -2.20
C LEU A 153 -8.76 3.56 -1.15
N ALA A 154 -8.88 4.81 -1.58
CA ALA A 154 -9.17 5.94 -0.69
C ALA A 154 -10.48 5.75 0.11
N THR A 155 -11.51 5.22 -0.56
CA THR A 155 -12.80 4.94 0.07
C THR A 155 -12.70 3.81 1.09
N MET A 156 -11.92 2.76 0.79
CA MET A 156 -11.62 1.69 1.75
C MET A 156 -10.87 2.21 2.98
N VAL A 157 -9.82 3.02 2.77
CA VAL A 157 -9.04 3.64 3.86
C VAL A 157 -9.94 4.52 4.74
N ARG A 158 -10.76 5.39 4.13
CA ARG A 158 -11.71 6.23 4.85
C ARG A 158 -12.71 5.42 5.66
N GLY A 159 -13.16 4.29 5.13
CA GLY A 159 -14.05 3.35 5.83
C GLY A 159 -13.43 2.78 7.12
N ASN A 160 -12.10 2.73 7.22
CA ASN A 160 -11.39 2.26 8.40
C ASN A 160 -11.05 3.37 9.41
N LEU A 161 -11.40 4.63 9.16
CA LEU A 161 -11.06 5.75 10.05
C LEU A 161 -11.49 5.51 11.51
N GLY A 162 -12.67 4.91 11.73
CA GLY A 162 -13.15 4.59 13.07
C GLY A 162 -12.24 3.62 13.84
N ALA A 163 -11.76 2.56 13.17
CA ALA A 163 -10.82 1.61 13.76
C ALA A 163 -9.41 2.22 13.89
N ALA A 164 -8.98 3.02 12.92
CA ALA A 164 -7.70 3.73 12.99
C ALA A 164 -7.62 4.67 14.21
N LEU A 165 -8.70 5.38 14.55
CA LEU A 165 -8.79 6.20 15.77
C LEU A 165 -8.73 5.39 17.07
N GLN A 166 -8.99 4.08 17.00
CA GLN A 166 -8.82 3.13 18.12
C GLN A 166 -7.43 2.47 18.11
N GLY A 167 -6.53 2.89 17.21
CA GLY A 167 -5.17 2.38 17.09
C GLY A 167 -5.00 1.24 16.08
N PHE A 168 -6.07 0.82 15.43
CA PHE A 168 -6.08 -0.21 14.38
C PHE A 168 -5.84 0.39 13.00
N ILE A 169 -4.71 1.08 12.87
CA ILE A 169 -4.35 1.81 11.66
C ILE A 169 -3.86 0.87 10.56
N ALA A 170 -4.23 1.17 9.32
CA ALA A 170 -3.69 0.57 8.11
C ALA A 170 -3.48 1.68 7.08
N LEU A 171 -2.23 2.00 6.77
CA LEU A 171 -1.83 3.03 5.81
C LEU A 171 -1.23 2.36 4.58
N PRO A 172 -1.96 2.32 3.45
CA PRO A 172 -1.43 1.80 2.22
C PRO A 172 -0.52 2.82 1.53
N LEU A 173 0.44 2.28 0.78
CA LEU A 173 1.17 2.92 -0.29
C LEU A 173 0.82 2.15 -1.56
N LEU A 174 0.26 2.84 -2.55
CA LEU A 174 -0.07 2.25 -3.84
C LEU A 174 1.00 2.63 -4.85
N ALA A 175 1.44 1.67 -5.64
CA ALA A 175 2.26 1.91 -6.81
C ALA A 175 1.69 1.17 -8.02
N GLY A 176 1.96 1.67 -9.21
CA GLY A 176 1.56 0.97 -10.43
C GLY A 176 2.10 1.62 -11.69
N TYR A 177 1.76 1.00 -12.82
CA TYR A 177 2.08 1.49 -14.15
C TYR A 177 0.78 1.93 -14.83
N ASP A 178 0.70 3.20 -15.20
CA ASP A 178 -0.46 3.79 -15.86
C ASP A 178 -0.40 3.53 -17.37
N VAL A 179 -1.08 2.48 -17.83
CA VAL A 179 -1.10 2.06 -19.25
C VAL A 179 -1.70 3.12 -20.19
N ASP A 180 -2.47 4.05 -19.64
CA ASP A 180 -3.10 5.14 -20.38
C ASP A 180 -2.21 6.40 -20.46
N ASP A 181 -1.02 6.39 -19.83
CA ASP A 181 -0.10 7.53 -19.87
C ASP A 181 0.52 7.70 -21.27
N PRO A 182 0.46 8.91 -21.88
CA PRO A 182 1.09 9.17 -23.18
C PRO A 182 2.62 9.09 -23.16
N ASN A 183 3.26 9.10 -21.98
CA ASN A 183 4.70 8.94 -21.79
C ASN A 183 5.01 7.61 -21.05
N PRO A 184 5.33 6.53 -21.79
CA PRO A 184 5.66 5.24 -21.20
C PRO A 184 6.83 5.25 -20.20
N GLU A 185 7.81 6.16 -20.37
CA GLU A 185 8.93 6.29 -19.43
C GLU A 185 8.50 6.93 -18.09
N GLY A 186 7.47 7.79 -18.12
CA GLY A 186 6.91 8.49 -16.97
C GLY A 186 5.70 7.82 -16.34
N ALA A 187 5.21 6.73 -16.92
CA ALA A 187 3.97 6.02 -16.58
C ALA A 187 3.95 5.39 -15.18
N GLY A 188 5.11 5.27 -14.52
CA GLY A 188 5.17 4.86 -13.11
C GLY A 188 4.42 5.85 -12.19
N ARG A 189 3.60 5.32 -11.29
CA ARG A 189 2.81 6.08 -10.31
C ARG A 189 3.09 5.58 -8.90
N ILE A 190 3.11 6.52 -7.96
CA ILE A 190 3.12 6.25 -6.52
C ILE A 190 2.07 7.16 -5.89
N VAL A 191 1.25 6.59 -5.02
CA VAL A 191 0.19 7.30 -4.31
C VAL A 191 0.24 6.93 -2.83
N SER A 192 0.37 7.94 -1.97
CA SER A 192 0.26 7.79 -0.52
C SER A 192 -1.15 8.14 -0.03
N PHE A 193 -1.51 7.59 1.12
CA PHE A 193 -2.81 7.81 1.75
C PHE A 193 -2.65 8.24 3.20
N ASP A 194 -3.50 9.16 3.67
CA ASP A 194 -3.66 9.45 5.09
C ASP A 194 -4.78 8.60 5.71
N ALA A 195 -4.87 8.60 7.05
CA ALA A 195 -5.85 7.78 7.77
C ALA A 195 -7.32 8.18 7.51
N ALA A 196 -7.58 9.39 7.00
CA ALA A 196 -8.92 9.85 6.61
C ALA A 196 -9.27 9.51 5.15
N GLY A 197 -8.35 8.86 4.42
CA GLY A 197 -8.51 8.52 3.01
C GLY A 197 -8.31 9.72 2.08
N GLY A 198 -7.61 10.76 2.53
CA GLY A 198 -6.94 11.68 1.61
C GLY A 198 -5.78 10.95 0.92
N TRP A 199 -5.48 11.36 -0.32
CA TRP A 199 -4.44 10.73 -1.13
C TRP A 199 -3.62 11.78 -1.87
N ASN A 200 -2.37 11.44 -2.17
CA ASN A 200 -1.43 12.32 -2.85
C ASN A 200 -0.61 11.55 -3.90
N PHE A 201 -0.49 12.11 -5.11
CA PHE A 201 0.45 11.62 -6.11
C PHE A 201 1.86 12.11 -5.79
N GLU A 202 2.82 11.19 -5.81
CA GLU A 202 4.19 11.49 -5.40
C GLU A 202 5.04 11.91 -6.61
N GLU A 203 5.13 13.22 -6.83
CA GLU A 203 5.92 13.82 -7.91
C GLU A 203 7.43 13.77 -7.65
N GLU A 204 7.85 13.66 -6.38
CA GLU A 204 9.27 13.60 -5.99
C GLU A 204 9.97 12.31 -6.46
N GLY A 205 9.20 11.32 -6.92
CA GLY A 205 9.72 10.08 -7.49
C GLY A 205 9.84 8.92 -6.50
N TYR A 206 9.74 9.16 -5.20
CA TYR A 206 9.79 8.12 -4.17
C TYR A 206 8.92 8.45 -2.96
N GLN A 207 8.51 7.42 -2.22
CA GLN A 207 7.76 7.57 -0.97
C GLN A 207 7.94 6.34 -0.08
N SER A 208 7.60 6.49 1.20
CA SER A 208 7.66 5.40 2.17
C SER A 208 6.57 5.52 3.23
N VAL A 209 6.15 4.39 3.80
CA VAL A 209 5.17 4.33 4.90
C VAL A 209 5.66 3.38 6.00
N GLY A 210 5.16 3.60 7.22
CA GLY A 210 5.46 2.79 8.40
C GLY A 210 6.53 3.40 9.33
N SER A 211 7.00 2.63 10.31
CA SER A 211 7.81 3.11 11.45
C SER A 211 9.17 3.66 11.01
N GLY A 212 9.85 3.01 10.07
CA GLY A 212 11.15 3.42 9.55
C GLY A 212 11.05 4.34 8.31
N SER A 213 9.85 4.82 7.97
CA SER A 213 9.61 5.63 6.76
C SER A 213 10.46 6.89 6.69
N ILE A 214 10.66 7.61 7.80
CA ILE A 214 11.43 8.86 7.80
C ILE A 214 12.91 8.60 7.46
N PHE A 215 13.47 7.50 7.96
CA PHE A 215 14.84 7.08 7.66
C PHE A 215 14.96 6.66 6.19
N ALA A 216 14.06 5.80 5.72
CA ALA A 216 14.03 5.37 4.32
C ALA A 216 13.87 6.54 3.34
N LYS A 217 12.95 7.48 3.60
CA LYS A 217 12.74 8.67 2.76
C LYS A 217 13.97 9.57 2.74
N SER A 218 14.66 9.72 3.87
CA SER A 218 15.89 10.51 3.98
C SER A 218 17.06 9.87 3.24
N SER A 219 17.16 8.54 3.26
CA SER A 219 18.12 7.76 2.48
C SER A 219 17.85 7.90 0.97
N MET A 220 16.63 7.63 0.52
CA MET A 220 16.24 7.79 -0.90
C MET A 220 16.50 9.22 -1.39
N LYS A 221 16.27 10.24 -0.58
CA LYS A 221 16.60 11.64 -0.93
C LYS A 221 18.07 11.87 -1.32
N LYS A 222 19.00 11.02 -0.86
CA LYS A 222 20.43 11.07 -1.23
C LYS A 222 20.77 10.12 -2.37
N LEU A 223 20.09 8.98 -2.42
CA LEU A 223 20.39 7.89 -3.35
C LEU A 223 19.64 7.99 -4.68
N TYR A 224 18.53 8.73 -4.75
CA TYR A 224 17.61 8.72 -5.89
C TYR A 224 18.24 9.16 -7.21
N SER A 225 19.26 10.04 -7.17
CA SER A 225 20.02 10.41 -8.38
C SER A 225 20.80 9.27 -9.02
N GLN A 226 20.95 8.14 -8.33
CA GLN A 226 21.59 6.93 -8.84
C GLN A 226 20.61 6.02 -9.59
N VAL A 227 19.31 6.31 -9.55
CA VAL A 227 18.25 5.50 -10.18
C VAL A 227 18.14 5.87 -11.66
N ASN A 228 18.49 4.92 -12.53
CA ASN A 228 18.42 5.08 -13.98
C ASN A 228 17.65 3.95 -14.68
N ASP A 229 17.42 2.84 -13.98
CA ASP A 229 16.78 1.62 -14.48
C ASP A 229 16.18 0.82 -13.31
N ALA A 230 15.54 -0.32 -13.62
CA ALA A 230 14.91 -1.19 -12.63
C ALA A 230 15.90 -1.78 -11.61
N ASP A 231 17.13 -2.09 -12.01
CA ASP A 231 18.13 -2.71 -11.13
C ASP A 231 18.71 -1.70 -10.13
N SER A 232 19.06 -0.51 -10.61
CA SER A 232 19.47 0.61 -9.74
C SER A 232 18.34 1.07 -8.84
N ALA A 233 17.09 1.07 -9.32
CA ALA A 233 15.90 1.33 -8.53
C ALA A 233 15.73 0.32 -7.39
N LEU A 234 15.80 -0.98 -7.70
CA LEU A 234 15.74 -2.05 -6.72
C LEU A 234 16.86 -1.90 -5.68
N ARG A 235 18.10 -1.65 -6.11
CA ARG A 235 19.22 -1.43 -5.20
C ARG A 235 18.96 -0.28 -4.23
N VAL A 236 18.49 0.88 -4.72
CA VAL A 236 18.17 2.03 -3.87
C VAL A 236 17.02 1.73 -2.92
N ALA A 237 15.99 0.99 -3.36
CA ALA A 237 14.89 0.59 -2.50
C ALA A 237 15.36 -0.33 -1.34
N ILE A 238 16.20 -1.32 -1.64
CA ILE A 238 16.76 -2.22 -0.63
C ILE A 238 17.73 -1.48 0.30
N GLU A 239 18.55 -0.56 -0.22
CA GLU A 239 19.45 0.25 0.61
C GLU A 239 18.69 1.21 1.53
N ALA A 240 17.58 1.79 1.07
CA ALA A 240 16.73 2.63 1.92
C ALA A 240 16.05 1.82 3.04
N LEU A 241 15.65 0.57 2.77
CA LEU A 241 15.15 -0.34 3.82
C LEU A 241 16.25 -0.77 4.78
N TYR A 242 17.48 -0.92 4.29
CA TYR A 242 18.65 -1.20 5.13
C TYR A 242 18.90 -0.04 6.10
N ASP A 243 18.99 1.19 5.60
CA ASP A 243 19.17 2.38 6.45
C ASP A 243 18.01 2.54 7.44
N ALA A 244 16.77 2.23 7.03
CA ALA A 244 15.64 2.23 7.96
C ALA A 244 15.76 1.18 9.06
N ALA A 245 16.27 -0.01 8.75
CA ALA A 245 16.51 -1.06 9.75
C ALA A 245 17.68 -0.74 10.70
N ASP A 246 18.62 0.11 10.27
CA ASP A 246 19.76 0.54 11.08
C ASP A 246 19.30 1.47 12.23
N ASP A 247 18.30 2.32 11.95
CA ASP A 247 17.80 3.32 12.90
C ASP A 247 16.42 3.01 13.53
N ASP A 248 15.64 2.07 12.98
CA ASP A 248 14.33 1.64 13.52
C ASP A 248 14.29 0.15 13.90
N SER A 249 14.22 -0.12 15.20
CA SER A 249 14.12 -1.49 15.74
C SER A 249 12.87 -2.27 15.29
N ALA A 250 11.79 -1.59 14.90
CA ALA A 250 10.58 -2.23 14.37
C ALA A 250 10.72 -2.65 12.90
N THR A 251 11.74 -2.15 12.20
CA THR A 251 12.08 -2.53 10.83
C THR A 251 13.08 -3.68 10.81
N GLY A 252 12.80 -4.71 10.01
CA GLY A 252 13.68 -5.86 9.84
C GLY A 252 14.68 -5.68 8.71
N GLY A 253 15.96 -5.54 9.05
CA GLY A 253 17.05 -5.65 8.08
C GLY A 253 17.25 -7.09 7.56
N PRO A 254 18.13 -7.29 6.56
CA PRO A 254 18.45 -8.62 6.04
C PRO A 254 18.98 -9.58 7.13
N ASP A 255 18.37 -10.76 7.26
CA ASP A 255 18.83 -11.83 8.18
C ASP A 255 19.61 -12.88 7.38
N LEU A 256 20.94 -12.72 7.33
CA LEU A 256 21.83 -13.64 6.62
C LEU A 256 21.90 -15.04 7.25
N VAL A 257 21.58 -15.17 8.54
CA VAL A 257 21.63 -16.47 9.25
C VAL A 257 20.45 -17.33 8.84
N ARG A 258 19.27 -16.72 8.68
CA ARG A 258 18.03 -17.41 8.30
C ARG A 258 17.74 -17.35 6.81
N GLY A 259 18.46 -16.52 6.06
CA GLY A 259 18.15 -16.24 4.66
C GLY A 259 16.82 -15.52 4.51
N ILE A 260 16.56 -14.50 5.34
CA ILE A 260 15.31 -13.71 5.24
C ILE A 260 15.65 -12.30 4.77
N PHE A 261 15.10 -11.96 3.61
CA PHE A 261 15.33 -10.68 2.93
C PHE A 261 14.01 -9.91 2.73
N PRO A 262 14.08 -8.59 2.49
CA PRO A 262 12.91 -7.83 2.03
C PRO A 262 12.23 -8.48 0.83
N THR A 263 10.94 -8.24 0.63
CA THR A 263 10.24 -8.60 -0.62
C THR A 263 10.13 -7.38 -1.51
N ALA A 264 10.24 -7.55 -2.83
CA ALA A 264 10.07 -6.47 -3.78
C ALA A 264 9.22 -6.89 -4.99
N VAL A 265 8.53 -5.92 -5.57
CA VAL A 265 7.74 -6.05 -6.80
C VAL A 265 8.14 -4.93 -7.75
N LEU A 266 8.41 -5.30 -9.01
CA LEU A 266 8.61 -4.37 -10.12
C LEU A 266 7.32 -4.29 -10.93
N VAL A 267 6.92 -3.09 -11.31
CA VAL A 267 5.77 -2.86 -12.18
C VAL A 267 6.21 -1.99 -13.36
N GLY A 268 5.99 -2.48 -14.57
CA GLY A 268 6.30 -1.79 -15.83
C GLY A 268 5.28 -2.12 -16.92
N ALA A 269 5.64 -1.87 -18.18
CA ALA A 269 4.77 -2.13 -19.33
C ALA A 269 4.36 -3.60 -19.49
N GLU A 270 5.22 -4.53 -19.04
CA GLU A 270 4.97 -5.98 -19.03
C GLU A 270 4.11 -6.45 -17.83
N GLY A 271 3.67 -5.52 -16.98
CA GLY A 271 2.89 -5.80 -15.77
C GLY A 271 3.73 -5.87 -14.49
N ALA A 272 3.10 -6.35 -13.42
CA ALA A 272 3.68 -6.51 -12.10
C ALA A 272 4.36 -7.88 -11.96
N SER A 273 5.59 -7.89 -11.43
CA SER A 273 6.37 -9.11 -11.20
C SER A 273 7.08 -9.08 -9.85
N VAL A 274 7.09 -10.22 -9.16
CA VAL A 274 7.83 -10.39 -7.91
C VAL A 274 9.31 -10.56 -8.25
N VAL A 275 10.17 -9.82 -7.56
CA VAL A 275 11.63 -9.94 -7.71
C VAL A 275 12.10 -11.21 -7.01
N ASP A 276 12.98 -11.96 -7.68
CA ASP A 276 13.53 -13.20 -7.15
C ASP A 276 14.34 -12.97 -5.87
N GLU A 277 14.19 -13.87 -4.90
CA GLU A 277 14.85 -13.76 -3.60
C GLU A 277 16.38 -13.78 -3.72
N GLN A 278 16.95 -14.54 -4.66
CA GLN A 278 18.40 -14.61 -4.85
C GLN A 278 18.96 -13.28 -5.37
N GLN A 279 18.19 -12.60 -6.24
CA GLN A 279 18.55 -11.26 -6.70
C GLN A 279 18.57 -10.26 -5.55
N ILE A 280 17.53 -10.27 -4.69
CA ILE A 280 17.47 -9.40 -3.50
C ILE A 280 18.62 -9.74 -2.54
N ALA A 281 18.89 -11.01 -2.29
CA ALA A 281 19.97 -11.46 -1.43
C ALA A 281 21.34 -10.96 -1.90
N ALA A 282 21.62 -11.02 -3.21
CA ALA A 282 22.85 -10.52 -3.80
C ALA A 282 23.00 -8.99 -3.64
N VAL A 283 21.90 -8.24 -3.80
CA VAL A 283 21.86 -6.80 -3.54
C VAL A 283 22.13 -6.50 -2.07
N CYS A 284 21.47 -7.22 -1.14
CA CYS A 284 21.70 -7.08 0.29
C CYS A 284 23.16 -7.35 0.66
N GLN A 285 23.77 -8.41 0.14
CA GLN A 285 25.18 -8.73 0.40
C GLN A 285 26.10 -7.61 -0.10
N THR A 286 25.84 -7.07 -1.29
CA THR A 286 26.61 -5.95 -1.85
C THR A 286 26.53 -4.70 -0.96
N ILE A 287 25.34 -4.39 -0.43
CA ILE A 287 25.14 -3.26 0.50
C ILE A 287 25.90 -3.50 1.80
N ILE A 288 25.77 -4.70 2.39
CA ILE A 288 26.45 -5.08 3.65
C ILE A 288 27.98 -5.02 3.48
N ASP A 289 28.51 -5.55 2.39
CA ASP A 289 29.94 -5.52 2.08
C ASP A 289 30.40 -4.07 1.94
N SER A 290 29.64 -3.22 1.23
CA SER A 290 29.92 -1.79 1.09
C SER A 290 29.95 -1.08 2.45
N ARG A 291 28.99 -1.35 3.35
CA ARG A 291 28.94 -0.76 4.69
C ARG A 291 30.04 -1.29 5.62
N SER A 292 30.59 -2.47 5.35
CA SER A 292 31.65 -3.07 6.16
C SER A 292 33.06 -2.60 5.80
N ARG A 293 33.21 -1.81 4.72
CA ARG A 293 34.52 -1.31 4.31
C ARG A 293 35.01 -0.20 5.24
N ALA A 294 36.33 -0.22 5.49
CA ALA A 294 37.04 0.75 6.32
C ALA A 294 36.88 2.22 5.86
N ASP A 295 36.69 2.45 4.56
CA ASP A 295 36.56 3.79 3.97
C ASP A 295 35.14 4.34 3.98
N THR A 296 34.16 3.54 4.41
CA THR A 296 32.75 3.95 4.42
C THR A 296 32.43 4.86 5.61
N PHE A 297 33.13 4.69 6.73
CA PHE A 297 32.91 5.47 7.95
C PHE A 297 34.07 6.42 8.25
N GLY A 298 33.81 7.40 9.12
CA GLY A 298 34.77 8.45 9.47
C GLY A 298 36.08 7.91 10.09
N PRO A 299 37.10 8.77 10.23
CA PRO A 299 38.46 8.39 10.62
C PRO A 299 38.56 7.68 11.98
N ASP A 300 37.57 7.84 12.86
CA ASP A 300 37.51 7.17 14.16
C ASP A 300 37.03 5.71 14.09
N ALA A 301 36.59 5.22 12.91
CA ALA A 301 36.21 3.81 12.72
C ALA A 301 37.36 2.82 13.01
N HIS A 302 38.60 3.30 12.97
CA HIS A 302 39.81 2.53 13.32
C HIS A 302 40.21 2.64 14.80
N ARG A 303 39.54 3.50 15.57
CA ARG A 303 39.81 3.74 17.00
C ARG A 303 38.65 3.20 17.83
N ALA A 304 38.39 1.90 17.78
CA ALA A 304 37.67 1.29 18.89
C ALA A 304 38.65 1.22 20.07
N PRO A 305 38.47 1.96 21.18
CA PRO A 305 39.19 1.63 22.40
C PRO A 305 38.76 0.21 22.78
N ASP A 306 39.73 -0.66 23.08
CA ASP A 306 39.43 -1.88 23.82
C ASP A 306 38.58 -1.46 25.03
N ALA A 307 37.45 -2.13 25.27
CA ALA A 307 36.53 -1.80 26.37
C ALA A 307 37.19 -1.90 27.76
N ARG A 308 38.48 -2.23 27.80
CA ARG A 308 39.38 -2.29 28.96
C ARG A 308 40.21 -1.02 29.19
N GLY A 309 40.25 -0.07 28.26
CA GLY A 309 40.90 1.22 28.48
C GLY A 309 42.41 1.18 28.76
N ASP A 310 43.11 0.13 28.34
CA ASP A 310 44.56 0.06 28.47
C ASP A 310 45.24 0.48 27.17
N SER A 311 45.72 1.72 27.15
CA SER A 311 46.73 2.23 26.22
C SER A 311 48.07 2.36 26.92
#